data_AF-A0A3B4BZP5-F1
#
_entry.id   AF-A0A3B4BZP5-F1
#
_cell.length_a   1.000
_cell.length_b   1.000
_cell.length_c   1.000
_cell.angle_alpha   90.00
_cell.angle_beta   90.00
_cell.angle_gamma   90.00
#
_symmetry.space_group_name_H-M   'P 1'
#
loop_
_entity.id
_entity.type
_entity.pdbx_description
1 polymer ?
#
loop_
_entity_poly.entity_id
_entity_poly.type
_entity_poly.pdbx_seq_one_letter_code
_entity_poly.pdbx_strand_id
1 'polypeptide(L)'
;HNDPFLSHESSHMIGGYEVELFVDTPDHDLICIICRGVLRCPVRVACNHIFCKRCILQWMRRQETCPCCRKPISQSLMFVMFKLSKSISRLPIKCRNEQQGCRATVPLSDEYLHSSACPYEWLLCPHPGCGARVLRKDSQEHERTCGHWRQLCPMGCGVLLDRDSQVRHNCYRELQQRYESQRQTQRTIAAALRRKMLRMQSSMNHMRRQIGLICESLELSQGAEGPGEDPGEGTSAGTGSRASYSSSSSNTSSSSSS
;
A
#
# COMPACT_ATOMS: atom_id res chain seq x y z
N HIS A 1 12.99 -6.96 18.83
CA HIS A 1 11.68 -6.31 18.64
C HIS A 1 10.65 -7.40 18.38
N ASN A 2 10.17 -8.00 19.47
CA ASN A 2 9.06 -8.95 19.43
C ASN A 2 7.78 -8.15 19.65
N ASP A 3 6.96 -8.10 18.62
CA ASP A 3 5.63 -7.51 18.69
C ASP A 3 4.72 -8.46 19.49
N PRO A 4 4.22 -8.10 20.68
CA PRO A 4 3.52 -9.05 21.56
C PRO A 4 2.07 -9.35 21.13
N PHE A 5 1.56 -8.71 20.08
CA PHE A 5 0.13 -8.74 19.75
C PHE A 5 -0.25 -9.62 18.55
N LEU A 6 0.70 -10.34 17.95
CA LEU A 6 0.40 -11.31 16.88
C LEU A 6 0.38 -12.78 17.35
N SER A 7 0.38 -13.05 18.67
CA SER A 7 0.49 -14.42 19.21
C SER A 7 -0.78 -14.99 19.83
N HIS A 8 -1.95 -14.37 19.66
CA HIS A 8 -3.21 -14.90 20.25
C HIS A 8 -4.44 -15.03 19.34
N GLU A 9 -4.32 -14.82 18.03
CA GLU A 9 -5.48 -14.99 17.11
C GLU A 9 -5.27 -16.07 16.03
N SER A 10 -4.20 -16.87 16.10
CA SER A 10 -3.91 -17.88 15.06
C SER A 10 -4.15 -19.34 15.47
N SER A 11 -4.52 -19.62 16.72
CA SER A 11 -4.66 -21.02 17.22
C SER A 11 -6.09 -21.55 17.30
N HIS A 12 -7.12 -20.71 17.12
CA HIS A 12 -8.53 -21.11 17.26
C HIS A 12 -9.27 -21.31 15.92
N MET A 13 -8.55 -21.52 14.82
CA MET A 13 -9.12 -21.66 13.48
C MET A 13 -8.85 -23.05 12.88
N ILE A 14 -8.86 -24.12 13.67
CA ILE A 14 -8.52 -25.49 13.19
C ILE A 14 -9.77 -26.38 13.03
N GLY A 15 -10.95 -25.94 13.45
CA GLY A 15 -12.16 -26.78 13.46
C GLY A 15 -13.47 -26.05 13.15
N GLY A 16 -14.52 -26.46 13.88
CA GLY A 16 -15.84 -25.84 13.90
C GLY A 16 -15.85 -24.52 14.66
N TYR A 17 -17.00 -23.85 14.69
CA TYR A 17 -17.22 -22.67 15.52
C TYR A 17 -17.37 -23.07 16.99
N GLU A 18 -16.89 -22.24 17.91
CA GLU A 18 -17.10 -22.44 19.35
C GLU A 18 -18.58 -22.43 19.69
N VAL A 19 -19.00 -23.33 20.57
CA VAL A 19 -20.42 -23.46 20.96
C VAL A 19 -20.89 -22.24 21.75
N GLU A 20 -20.02 -21.68 22.60
CA GLU A 20 -20.30 -20.53 23.46
C GLU A 20 -20.53 -19.23 22.67
N LEU A 21 -20.12 -19.19 21.40
CA LEU A 21 -20.36 -18.07 20.50
C LEU A 21 -21.86 -17.88 20.20
N PHE A 22 -22.65 -18.96 20.21
CA PHE A 22 -24.06 -18.93 19.85
C PHE A 22 -24.91 -18.51 21.04
N VAL A 23 -25.96 -17.72 20.77
CA VAL A 23 -26.88 -17.26 21.83
C VAL A 23 -27.66 -18.43 22.42
N ASP A 24 -28.26 -19.22 21.54
CA ASP A 24 -28.98 -20.43 21.89
C ASP A 24 -28.03 -21.63 21.77
N THR A 25 -28.24 -22.63 22.62
CA THR A 25 -27.48 -23.88 22.56
C THR A 25 -27.75 -24.56 21.21
N PRO A 26 -26.74 -24.70 20.32
CA PRO A 26 -26.93 -25.32 19.02
C PRO A 26 -27.36 -26.78 19.16
N ASP A 27 -28.24 -27.23 18.27
CA ASP A 27 -28.65 -28.63 18.20
C ASP A 27 -27.43 -29.57 18.09
N HIS A 28 -27.48 -30.71 18.77
CA HIS A 28 -26.45 -31.74 18.72
C HIS A 28 -26.14 -32.22 17.29
N ASP A 29 -27.13 -32.20 16.39
CA ASP A 29 -26.94 -32.53 14.98
C ASP A 29 -26.05 -31.53 14.22
N LEU A 30 -25.86 -30.33 14.78
CA LEU A 30 -24.97 -29.29 14.24
C LEU A 30 -23.55 -29.37 14.81
N ILE A 31 -23.27 -30.30 15.73
CA ILE A 31 -21.97 -30.42 16.40
C ILE A 31 -21.08 -31.43 15.70
N CYS A 32 -19.87 -31.01 15.34
CA CYS A 32 -18.88 -31.90 14.76
C CYS A 32 -18.26 -32.81 15.82
N ILE A 33 -18.34 -34.12 15.65
CA ILE A 33 -17.80 -35.06 16.64
C ILE A 33 -16.26 -35.04 16.78
N ILE A 34 -15.55 -34.51 15.78
CA ILE A 34 -14.07 -34.45 15.78
C ILE A 34 -13.58 -33.26 16.62
N CYS A 35 -14.13 -32.07 16.40
CA CYS A 35 -13.67 -30.85 17.07
C CYS A 35 -14.60 -30.35 18.18
N ARG A 36 -15.76 -30.99 18.36
CA ARG A 36 -16.81 -30.64 19.34
C ARG A 36 -17.42 -29.23 19.18
N GLY A 37 -17.07 -28.50 18.11
CA GLY A 37 -17.67 -27.23 17.74
C GLY A 37 -18.82 -27.36 16.74
N VAL A 38 -19.58 -26.28 16.55
CA VAL A 38 -20.62 -26.18 15.51
C VAL A 38 -19.99 -26.31 14.13
N LEU A 39 -20.63 -27.07 13.24
CA LEU A 39 -20.10 -27.44 11.92
C LEU A 39 -19.69 -26.21 11.09
N ARG A 40 -18.40 -26.14 10.72
CA ARG A 40 -17.85 -25.16 9.77
C ARG A 40 -17.59 -25.81 8.42
N CYS A 41 -18.22 -25.28 7.37
CA CYS A 41 -18.22 -25.89 6.03
C CYS A 41 -18.59 -27.39 6.12
N PRO A 42 -19.82 -27.73 6.53
CA PRO A 42 -20.23 -29.11 6.75
C PRO A 42 -20.08 -29.94 5.46
N VAL A 43 -19.49 -31.12 5.59
CA VAL A 43 -19.37 -32.11 4.51
C VAL A 43 -19.99 -33.42 4.96
N ARG A 44 -20.80 -34.00 4.08
CA ARG A 44 -21.36 -35.34 4.23
C ARG A 44 -20.47 -36.34 3.51
N VAL A 45 -20.04 -37.39 4.21
CA VAL A 45 -19.29 -38.52 3.62
C VAL A 45 -20.26 -39.59 3.09
N ALA A 46 -19.77 -40.57 2.33
CA ALA A 46 -20.58 -41.62 1.71
C ALA A 46 -21.50 -42.38 2.70
N CYS A 47 -21.06 -42.54 3.95
CA CYS A 47 -21.85 -43.17 5.01
C CYS A 47 -22.87 -42.24 5.71
N ASN A 48 -23.13 -41.06 5.15
CA ASN A 48 -24.09 -40.03 5.59
C ASN A 48 -23.74 -39.24 6.87
N HIS A 49 -22.64 -39.53 7.56
CA HIS A 49 -22.17 -38.70 8.67
C HIS A 49 -21.63 -37.34 8.19
N ILE A 50 -21.79 -36.31 9.03
CA ILE A 50 -21.43 -34.93 8.70
C ILE A 50 -20.32 -34.43 9.63
N PHE A 51 -19.33 -33.74 9.05
CA PHE A 51 -18.18 -33.19 9.76
C PHE A 51 -17.82 -31.81 9.22
N CYS A 52 -17.01 -31.03 9.95
CA CYS A 52 -16.35 -29.88 9.34
C CYS A 52 -15.39 -30.38 8.25
N LYS A 53 -15.37 -29.72 7.08
CA LYS A 53 -14.49 -30.07 5.96
C LYS A 53 -13.03 -30.27 6.39
N ARG A 54 -12.49 -29.31 7.16
CA ARG A 54 -11.11 -29.38 7.65
C ARG A 54 -10.87 -30.54 8.62
N CYS A 55 -11.83 -30.79 9.53
CA CYS A 55 -11.71 -31.86 10.51
C CYS A 55 -11.63 -33.24 9.85
N ILE A 56 -12.52 -33.54 8.90
CA ILE A 56 -12.51 -34.85 8.24
C ILE A 56 -11.31 -35.02 7.32
N LEU A 57 -10.90 -33.97 6.59
CA LEU A 57 -9.68 -34.03 5.77
C LEU A 57 -8.43 -34.25 6.63
N GLN A 58 -8.36 -33.63 7.82
CA GLN A 58 -7.27 -33.86 8.76
C GLN A 58 -7.28 -35.27 9.33
N TRP A 59 -8.46 -35.83 9.62
CA TRP A 59 -8.62 -37.21 10.06
C TRP A 59 -8.14 -38.20 8.98
N MET A 60 -8.52 -37.98 7.72
CA MET A 60 -8.13 -38.82 6.58
C MET A 60 -6.62 -38.93 6.37
N ARG A 61 -5.84 -37.92 6.77
CA ARG A 61 -4.36 -38.01 6.76
C ARG A 61 -3.80 -39.09 7.69
N ARG A 62 -4.59 -39.55 8.67
CA ARG A 62 -4.21 -40.58 9.65
C ARG A 62 -4.99 -41.87 9.41
N GLN A 63 -6.29 -41.77 9.18
CA GLN A 63 -7.18 -42.90 8.96
C GLN A 63 -8.28 -42.57 7.95
N GLU A 64 -8.38 -43.35 6.88
CA GLU A 64 -9.38 -43.19 5.82
C GLU A 64 -10.73 -43.87 6.16
N THR A 65 -11.12 -43.81 7.43
CA THR A 65 -12.38 -44.40 7.93
C THR A 65 -13.23 -43.35 8.63
N CYS A 66 -14.54 -43.55 8.62
CA CYS A 66 -15.47 -42.66 9.31
C CYS A 66 -15.28 -42.71 10.82
N PRO A 67 -15.04 -41.57 11.50
CA PRO A 67 -14.92 -41.56 12.96
C PRO A 67 -16.18 -42.04 13.70
N CYS A 68 -17.37 -41.97 13.07
CA CYS A 68 -18.63 -42.43 13.68
C CYS A 68 -18.86 -43.94 13.54
N CYS A 69 -18.62 -44.50 12.34
CA CYS A 69 -19.06 -45.86 11.99
C CYS A 69 -17.99 -46.74 11.35
N ARG A 70 -16.74 -46.25 11.26
CA ARG A 70 -15.55 -46.95 10.73
C ARG A 70 -15.64 -47.40 9.25
N LYS A 71 -16.71 -47.07 8.53
CA LYS A 71 -16.82 -47.30 7.08
C LYS A 71 -15.74 -46.52 6.32
N PRO A 72 -15.19 -47.04 5.22
CA PRO A 72 -14.17 -46.36 4.43
C PRO A 72 -14.68 -45.02 3.88
N ILE A 73 -13.82 -44.02 3.85
CA ILE A 73 -14.10 -42.70 3.30
C ILE A 73 -13.19 -42.45 2.11
N SER A 74 -13.78 -42.03 1.00
CA SER A 74 -13.06 -41.47 -0.13
C SER A 74 -13.34 -39.97 -0.26
N GLN A 75 -12.31 -39.18 -0.53
CA GLN A 75 -12.43 -37.74 -0.72
C GLN A 75 -13.30 -37.37 -1.91
N SER A 76 -13.33 -38.20 -2.96
CA SER A 76 -14.19 -37.99 -4.14
C SER A 76 -15.68 -38.16 -3.85
N LEU A 77 -16.03 -38.82 -2.76
CA LEU A 77 -17.41 -39.07 -2.32
C LEU A 77 -17.86 -38.16 -1.18
N MET A 78 -17.17 -37.03 -0.98
CA MET A 78 -17.56 -36.02 -0.01
C MET A 78 -18.41 -34.93 -0.67
N PHE A 79 -19.52 -34.58 -0.01
CA PHE A 79 -20.47 -33.60 -0.52
C PHE A 79 -20.58 -32.43 0.46
N VAL A 80 -20.31 -31.21 -0.01
CA VAL A 80 -20.50 -30.00 0.80
C VAL A 80 -22.00 -29.74 0.99
N MET A 81 -22.41 -29.56 2.25
CA MET A 81 -23.81 -29.37 2.63
C MET A 81 -24.15 -27.87 2.65
N PHE A 82 -24.37 -27.27 1.48
CA PHE A 82 -24.64 -25.83 1.34
C PHE A 82 -25.88 -25.36 2.12
N LYS A 83 -26.98 -26.11 2.07
CA LYS A 83 -28.22 -25.76 2.81
C LYS A 83 -27.96 -25.70 4.31
N LEU A 84 -27.23 -26.69 4.84
CA LEU A 84 -26.86 -26.74 6.25
C LEU A 84 -25.92 -25.59 6.63
N SER A 85 -24.91 -25.31 5.79
CA SER A 85 -24.02 -24.17 5.97
C SER A 85 -24.80 -22.87 6.05
N LYS A 86 -25.77 -22.66 5.14
CA LYS A 86 -26.61 -21.45 5.13
C LYS A 86 -27.47 -21.35 6.40
N SER A 87 -27.98 -22.47 6.91
CA SER A 87 -28.74 -22.49 8.16
C SER A 87 -27.88 -22.13 9.37
N ILE A 88 -26.67 -22.70 9.46
CA ILE A 88 -25.70 -22.36 10.51
C ILE A 88 -25.32 -20.87 10.44
N SER A 89 -25.11 -20.32 9.24
CA SER A 89 -24.78 -18.90 9.04
C SER A 89 -25.87 -17.93 9.50
N ARG A 90 -27.13 -18.35 9.63
CA ARG A 90 -28.24 -17.51 10.12
C ARG A 90 -28.40 -17.56 11.64
N LEU A 91 -27.72 -18.47 12.32
CA LEU A 91 -27.85 -18.60 13.76
C LEU A 91 -27.31 -17.34 14.46
N PRO A 92 -27.99 -16.87 15.52
CA PRO A 92 -27.56 -15.71 16.28
C PRO A 92 -26.32 -16.04 17.10
N ILE A 93 -25.31 -15.18 16.98
CA ILE A 93 -24.09 -15.23 17.78
C ILE A 93 -23.95 -13.98 18.64
N LYS A 94 -23.30 -14.14 19.78
CA LYS A 94 -22.89 -13.06 20.65
C LYS A 94 -21.65 -12.38 20.08
N CYS A 95 -21.54 -11.07 20.26
CA CYS A 95 -20.30 -10.37 19.95
C CYS A 95 -19.15 -10.88 20.84
N ARG A 96 -17.96 -11.08 20.25
CA ARG A 96 -16.72 -11.42 20.99
C ARG A 96 -16.39 -10.41 22.11
N ASN A 97 -16.85 -9.17 21.95
CA ASN A 97 -16.66 -8.08 22.92
C ASN A 97 -17.82 -8.00 23.95
N GLU A 98 -18.59 -9.07 24.17
CA GLU A 98 -19.63 -9.14 25.20
C GLU A 98 -19.08 -8.77 26.58
N GLN A 99 -17.89 -9.28 26.92
CA GLN A 99 -17.20 -8.97 28.17
C GLN A 99 -16.83 -7.48 28.32
N GLN A 100 -16.68 -6.76 27.21
CA GLN A 100 -16.41 -5.33 27.19
C GLN A 100 -17.70 -4.48 27.22
N GLY A 101 -18.87 -5.13 27.17
CA GLY A 101 -20.18 -4.48 27.23
C GLY A 101 -20.96 -4.49 25.91
N CYS A 102 -20.45 -5.13 24.85
CA CYS A 102 -21.21 -5.25 23.60
C CYS A 102 -22.33 -6.29 23.74
N ARG A 103 -23.59 -5.83 23.84
CA ARG A 103 -24.77 -6.72 23.88
C ARG A 103 -25.33 -7.05 22.49
N ALA A 104 -24.57 -6.82 21.43
CA ALA A 104 -25.03 -7.08 20.09
C ALA A 104 -25.08 -8.59 19.84
N THR A 105 -26.23 -9.02 19.34
CA THR A 105 -26.44 -10.35 18.78
C THR A 105 -26.64 -10.18 17.28
N VAL A 106 -25.82 -10.86 16.48
CA VAL A 106 -25.87 -10.78 15.01
C VAL A 106 -25.90 -12.18 14.41
N PRO A 107 -26.41 -12.36 13.18
CA PRO A 107 -26.23 -13.62 12.47
C PRO A 107 -24.74 -13.94 12.31
N LEU A 108 -24.37 -15.23 12.36
CA LEU A 108 -22.99 -15.66 12.13
C LEU A 108 -22.42 -15.15 10.79
N SER A 109 -23.24 -14.98 9.75
CA SER A 109 -22.83 -14.37 8.48
C SER A 109 -22.30 -12.94 8.61
N ASP A 110 -22.77 -12.22 9.64
CA ASP A 110 -22.55 -10.78 9.80
C ASP A 110 -21.49 -10.50 10.87
N GLU A 111 -20.86 -11.54 11.43
CA GLU A 111 -19.79 -11.46 12.44
C GLU A 111 -18.71 -10.45 12.04
N TYR A 112 -18.20 -10.56 10.81
CA TYR A 112 -17.15 -9.68 10.31
C TYR A 112 -17.61 -8.23 10.19
N LEU A 113 -18.81 -8.01 9.63
CA LEU A 113 -19.38 -6.67 9.47
C LEU A 113 -19.54 -6.00 10.84
N HIS A 114 -20.09 -6.72 11.81
CA HIS A 114 -20.20 -6.23 13.18
C HIS A 114 -18.83 -5.97 13.81
N SER A 115 -17.90 -6.91 13.74
CA SER A 115 -16.55 -6.78 14.33
C SER A 115 -15.81 -5.52 13.81
N SER A 116 -15.91 -5.26 12.51
CA SER A 116 -15.28 -4.10 11.86
C SER A 116 -15.80 -2.75 12.40
N ALA A 117 -17.03 -2.70 12.87
CA ALA A 117 -17.72 -1.50 13.33
C ALA A 117 -18.09 -1.53 14.83
N CYS A 118 -17.74 -2.60 15.56
CA CYS A 118 -18.14 -2.81 16.94
C CYS A 118 -17.72 -1.64 17.85
N PRO A 119 -18.65 -0.95 18.52
CA PRO A 119 -18.31 0.20 19.38
C PRO A 119 -17.39 -0.16 20.57
N TYR A 120 -17.33 -1.44 20.92
CA TYR A 120 -16.58 -1.98 22.06
C TYR A 120 -15.27 -2.68 21.65
N GLU A 121 -14.85 -2.54 20.40
CA GLU A 121 -13.53 -2.99 19.97
C GLU A 121 -12.46 -2.07 20.57
N TRP A 122 -11.39 -2.68 21.10
CA TRP A 122 -10.22 -1.94 21.57
C TRP A 122 -9.36 -1.51 20.40
N LEU A 123 -9.08 -0.22 20.31
CA LEU A 123 -8.19 0.38 19.33
C LEU A 123 -7.00 1.01 20.04
N LEU A 124 -5.85 1.00 19.36
CA LEU A 124 -4.71 1.80 19.77
C LEU A 124 -4.93 3.24 19.31
N CYS A 125 -4.59 4.20 20.19
CA CYS A 125 -4.58 5.60 19.82
C CYS A 125 -3.61 5.81 18.64
N PRO A 126 -4.06 6.47 17.54
CA PRO A 126 -3.24 6.65 16.35
C PRO A 126 -2.10 7.66 16.54
N HIS A 127 -2.11 8.43 17.63
CA HIS A 127 -1.11 9.45 17.87
C HIS A 127 0.21 8.86 18.39
N PRO A 128 1.35 9.12 17.70
CA PRO A 128 2.65 8.65 18.13
C PRO A 128 2.97 9.03 19.58
N GLY A 129 3.43 8.05 20.36
CA GLY A 129 3.79 8.24 21.77
C GLY A 129 2.63 8.10 22.76
N CYS A 130 1.38 8.05 22.32
CA CYS A 130 0.25 7.85 23.23
C CYS A 130 0.19 6.43 23.79
N GLY A 131 0.14 5.42 22.91
CA GLY A 131 0.02 4.00 23.29
C GLY A 131 -1.28 3.62 24.02
N ALA A 132 -2.21 4.56 24.23
CA ALA A 132 -3.46 4.30 24.93
C ALA A 132 -4.33 3.30 24.14
N ARG A 133 -4.92 2.35 24.86
CA ARG A 133 -5.98 1.48 24.35
C ARG A 133 -7.31 2.10 24.71
N VAL A 134 -8.13 2.37 23.71
CA VAL A 134 -9.44 3.02 23.88
C VAL A 134 -10.51 2.25 23.13
N LEU A 135 -11.73 2.18 23.67
CA LEU A 135 -12.84 1.59 22.95
C LEU A 135 -13.20 2.47 21.75
N ARG A 136 -13.63 1.86 20.64
CA ARG A 136 -14.05 2.58 19.43
C ARG A 136 -15.05 3.70 19.72
N LYS A 137 -16.05 3.45 20.60
CA LYS A 137 -17.04 4.45 21.01
C LYS A 137 -16.46 5.65 21.77
N ASP A 138 -15.36 5.45 22.48
CA ASP A 138 -14.71 6.46 23.33
C ASP A 138 -13.53 7.14 22.61
N SER A 139 -13.24 6.73 21.38
CA SER A 139 -12.10 7.24 20.59
C SER A 139 -12.13 8.75 20.38
N GLN A 140 -13.30 9.33 20.09
CA GLN A 140 -13.44 10.77 19.91
C GLN A 140 -13.23 11.55 21.21
N GLU A 141 -13.68 11.00 22.33
CA GLU A 141 -13.50 11.65 23.64
C GLU A 141 -12.05 11.58 24.09
N HIS A 142 -11.39 10.44 23.87
CA HIS A 142 -9.94 10.34 24.03
C HIS A 142 -9.23 11.32 23.11
N GLU A 143 -9.62 11.43 21.83
CA GLU A 143 -8.98 12.35 20.90
C GLU A 143 -8.95 13.76 21.47
N ARG A 144 -10.09 14.27 21.97
CA ARG A 144 -10.24 15.60 22.61
C ARG A 144 -9.30 15.84 23.79
N THR A 145 -9.00 14.79 24.55
CA THR A 145 -8.21 14.87 25.79
C THR A 145 -6.79 14.33 25.62
N CYS A 146 -6.44 13.82 24.43
CA CYS A 146 -5.15 13.20 24.18
C CYS A 146 -4.03 14.27 24.21
N GLY A 147 -3.14 14.17 25.19
CA GLY A 147 -1.95 15.03 25.30
C GLY A 147 -0.92 14.81 24.19
N HIS A 148 -1.06 13.73 23.41
CA HIS A 148 -0.22 13.43 22.26
C HIS A 148 -0.88 13.81 20.93
N TRP A 149 -2.06 14.45 20.97
CA TRP A 149 -2.77 14.86 19.77
C TRP A 149 -1.89 15.75 18.89
N ARG A 150 -1.71 15.30 17.65
CA ARG A 150 -0.96 16.01 16.62
C ARG A 150 -1.65 15.80 15.28
N GLN A 151 -1.80 16.88 14.52
CA GLN A 151 -2.42 16.85 13.21
C GLN A 151 -1.70 17.81 12.25
N LEU A 152 -1.67 17.50 10.96
CA LEU A 152 -1.21 18.46 9.95
C LEU A 152 -2.17 19.64 9.88
N CYS A 153 -1.65 20.84 9.63
CA CYS A 153 -2.49 22.03 9.48
C CYS A 153 -3.63 21.75 8.49
N PRO A 154 -4.91 21.88 8.90
CA PRO A 154 -6.06 21.52 8.08
C PRO A 154 -6.19 22.40 6.83
N MET A 155 -5.54 23.57 6.83
CA MET A 155 -5.46 24.48 5.68
C MET A 155 -4.34 24.13 4.71
N GLY A 156 -3.58 23.06 4.95
CA GLY A 156 -2.65 22.49 3.97
C GLY A 156 -1.24 23.08 3.95
N CYS A 157 -0.82 23.89 4.93
CA CYS A 157 0.59 24.33 4.99
C CYS A 157 1.55 23.20 5.41
N GLY A 158 1.05 22.06 5.87
CA GLY A 158 1.87 20.90 6.22
C GLY A 158 2.66 21.02 7.53
N VAL A 159 2.45 22.07 8.34
CA VAL A 159 2.97 22.12 9.72
C VAL A 159 2.22 21.11 10.57
N LEU A 160 2.94 20.34 11.39
CA LEU A 160 2.33 19.48 12.41
C LEU A 160 2.00 20.33 13.64
N LEU A 161 0.73 20.35 14.03
CA LEU A 161 0.18 21.14 15.11
C LEU A 161 -0.26 20.22 16.26
N ASP A 162 0.11 20.60 17.47
CA ASP A 162 -0.53 20.15 18.71
C ASP A 162 -1.74 21.06 19.05
N ARG A 163 -2.43 20.76 20.15
CA ARG A 163 -3.64 21.52 20.55
C ARG A 163 -3.36 22.99 20.82
N ASP A 164 -2.24 23.29 21.47
CA ASP A 164 -1.88 24.66 21.85
C ASP A 164 -1.43 25.50 20.66
N SER A 165 -0.61 24.89 19.79
CA SER A 165 -0.10 25.52 18.56
C SER A 165 -1.20 25.71 17.53
N GLN A 166 -2.21 24.83 17.45
CA GLN A 166 -3.33 24.99 16.51
C GLN A 166 -4.07 26.31 16.72
N VAL A 167 -4.30 26.72 17.97
CA VAL A 167 -5.00 27.98 18.29
C VAL A 167 -4.20 29.21 17.86
N ARG A 168 -2.86 29.12 17.92
CA ARG A 168 -1.96 30.23 17.60
C ARG A 168 -1.43 30.18 16.17
N HIS A 169 -1.78 29.15 15.40
CA HIS A 169 -1.24 28.92 14.07
C HIS A 169 -1.88 29.83 13.02
N ASN A 170 -1.05 30.58 12.30
CA ASN A 170 -1.49 31.36 11.13
C ASN A 170 -0.95 30.71 9.85
N CYS A 171 -1.80 29.92 9.19
CA CYS A 171 -1.46 29.17 7.98
C CYS A 171 -0.92 30.08 6.86
N TYR A 172 -1.57 31.23 6.65
CA TYR A 172 -1.19 32.16 5.59
C TYR A 172 0.23 32.71 5.81
N ARG A 173 0.56 33.11 7.04
CA ARG A 173 1.91 33.60 7.39
C ARG A 173 2.98 32.53 7.14
N GLU A 174 2.71 31.29 7.55
CA GLU A 174 3.62 30.16 7.34
C GLU A 174 3.85 29.90 5.83
N LEU A 175 2.77 29.88 5.04
CA LEU A 175 2.85 29.71 3.59
C LEU A 175 3.61 30.86 2.92
N GLN A 176 3.34 32.10 3.33
CA GLN A 176 4.01 33.29 2.81
C GLN A 176 5.51 33.23 3.08
N GLN A 177 5.93 32.91 4.31
CA GLN A 177 7.34 32.78 4.67
C GLN A 177 8.05 31.70 3.84
N ARG A 178 7.40 30.55 3.63
CA ARG A 178 7.93 29.48 2.78
C ARG A 178 8.09 29.91 1.33
N TYR A 179 7.08 30.58 0.77
CA TYR A 179 7.14 31.11 -0.59
C TYR A 179 8.27 32.12 -0.74
N GLU A 180 8.42 33.04 0.20
CA GLU A 180 9.48 34.05 0.19
C GLU A 180 10.88 33.41 0.30
N SER A 181 11.04 32.44 1.21
CA SER A 181 12.28 31.67 1.37
C SER A 181 12.65 30.87 0.12
N GLN A 182 11.66 30.21 -0.50
CA GLN A 182 11.86 29.47 -1.74
C GLN A 182 12.26 30.40 -2.89
N ARG A 183 11.57 31.55 -3.02
CA ARG A 183 11.88 32.57 -4.03
C ARG A 183 13.29 33.14 -3.84
N GLN A 184 13.69 33.38 -2.60
CA GLN A 184 15.04 33.84 -2.29
C GLN A 184 16.10 32.80 -2.66
N THR A 185 15.84 31.53 -2.34
CA THR A 185 16.72 30.40 -2.70
C THR A 185 16.85 30.26 -4.22
N GLN A 186 15.75 30.38 -4.97
CA GLN A 186 15.79 30.38 -6.43
C GLN A 186 16.62 31.54 -6.99
N ARG A 187 16.49 32.75 -6.41
CA ARG A 187 17.28 33.92 -6.82
C ARG A 187 18.78 33.73 -6.57
N THR A 188 19.17 33.20 -5.42
CA THR A 188 20.59 32.96 -5.09
C THR A 188 21.20 31.91 -6.00
N ILE A 189 20.48 30.80 -6.26
CA ILE A 189 20.91 29.75 -7.21
C ILE A 189 21.05 30.34 -8.62
N ALA A 190 20.06 31.07 -9.11
CA ALA A 190 20.11 31.68 -10.44
C ALA A 190 21.26 32.68 -10.58
N ALA A 191 21.58 33.45 -9.53
CA ALA A 191 22.73 34.35 -9.53
C ALA A 191 24.06 33.57 -9.55
N ALA A 192 24.17 32.48 -8.80
CA ALA A 192 25.36 31.62 -8.81
C ALA A 192 25.58 30.95 -10.19
N LEU A 193 24.52 30.42 -10.79
CA LEU A 193 24.58 29.83 -12.14
C LEU A 193 25.00 30.87 -13.19
N ARG A 194 24.43 32.08 -13.14
CA ARG A 194 24.83 33.18 -14.02
C ARG A 194 26.31 33.55 -13.89
N ARG A 195 26.82 33.67 -12.66
CA ARG A 195 28.26 33.91 -12.43
C ARG A 195 29.14 32.79 -12.99
N LYS A 196 28.74 31.52 -12.81
CA LYS A 196 29.47 30.37 -13.34
C LYS A 196 29.48 30.37 -14.87
N MET A 197 28.35 30.68 -15.50
CA MET A 197 28.21 30.81 -16.95
C MET A 197 29.12 31.91 -17.52
N LEU A 198 29.17 33.09 -16.87
CA LEU A 198 30.06 34.18 -17.29
C LEU A 198 31.54 33.81 -17.20
N ARG A 199 31.97 33.13 -16.12
CA ARG A 199 33.34 32.62 -15.99
C ARG A 199 33.67 31.61 -17.09
N MET A 200 32.74 30.69 -17.37
CA MET A 200 32.88 29.70 -18.44
C MET A 200 32.99 30.37 -19.81
N GLN A 201 32.14 31.35 -20.11
CA GLN A 201 32.18 32.10 -21.37
C GLN A 201 33.49 32.89 -21.52
N SER A 202 33.98 33.53 -20.46
CA SER A 202 35.27 34.21 -20.47
C SER A 202 36.43 33.24 -20.73
N SER A 203 36.40 32.07 -20.09
CA SER A 203 37.40 31.01 -20.31
C SER A 203 37.34 30.47 -21.75
N MET A 204 36.14 30.23 -22.29
CA MET A 204 35.94 29.85 -23.69
C MET A 204 36.46 30.89 -24.67
N ASN A 205 36.17 32.18 -24.43
CA ASN A 205 36.67 33.26 -25.27
C ASN A 205 38.21 33.38 -25.21
N HIS A 206 38.80 33.17 -24.02
CA HIS A 206 40.24 33.13 -23.87
C HIS A 206 40.85 31.95 -24.64
N MET A 207 40.30 30.75 -24.48
CA MET A 207 40.73 29.56 -25.25
C MET A 207 40.61 29.78 -26.76
N ARG A 208 39.49 30.34 -27.25
CA ARG A 208 39.31 30.67 -28.67
C ARG A 208 40.38 31.65 -29.19
N ARG A 209 40.73 32.68 -28.41
CA ARG A 209 41.81 33.61 -28.78
C ARG A 209 43.17 32.92 -28.84
N GLN A 210 43.49 32.09 -27.85
CA GLN A 210 44.73 31.32 -27.85
C GLN A 210 44.82 30.38 -29.06
N ILE A 211 43.74 29.65 -29.36
CA ILE A 211 43.67 28.79 -30.55
C ILE A 211 43.86 29.62 -31.83
N GLY A 212 43.21 30.77 -31.96
CA GLY A 212 43.39 31.67 -33.10
C GLY A 212 44.85 32.11 -33.30
N LEU A 213 45.53 32.54 -32.23
CA LEU A 213 46.95 32.91 -32.27
C LEU A 213 47.86 31.74 -32.63
N ILE A 214 47.54 30.53 -32.17
CA ILE A 214 48.27 29.30 -32.53
C ILE A 214 48.07 28.99 -34.02
N CYS A 215 46.84 29.03 -34.54
CA CYS A 215 46.57 28.83 -35.96
C CYS A 215 47.32 29.84 -36.84
N GLU A 216 47.29 31.12 -36.48
CA GLU A 216 48.00 32.18 -37.20
C GLU A 216 49.53 31.98 -37.16
N SER A 217 50.08 31.53 -36.03
CA SER A 217 51.50 31.17 -35.90
C SER A 217 51.88 29.95 -36.75
N LEU A 218 50.97 28.98 -36.90
CA LEU A 218 51.18 27.79 -37.73
C LEU A 218 51.09 28.12 -39.23
N GLU A 219 50.22 29.04 -39.64
CA GLU A 219 50.12 29.56 -41.02
C GLU A 219 51.40 30.31 -41.43
N LEU A 220 52.01 31.08 -40.52
CA LEU A 220 53.31 31.73 -40.74
C LEU A 220 54.46 30.72 -40.86
N SER A 221 54.34 29.54 -40.24
CA SER A 221 55.34 28.46 -40.38
C SER A 221 55.17 27.60 -41.64
N GLN A 222 54.05 27.70 -42.35
CA GLN A 222 53.82 27.05 -43.66
C GLN A 222 54.09 27.97 -44.86
N GLY A 223 54.39 29.26 -44.62
CA GLY A 223 54.78 30.23 -45.66
C GLY A 223 56.22 30.12 -46.18
N ALA A 224 56.90 29.00 -45.92
CA ALA A 224 58.27 28.74 -46.35
C ALA A 224 58.41 27.49 -47.24
N GLU A 225 57.41 27.14 -48.06
CA GLU A 225 57.63 26.34 -49.27
C GLU A 225 56.81 26.93 -50.43
N GLY A 226 57.52 27.25 -51.53
CA GLY A 226 56.97 27.76 -52.79
C GLY A 226 56.41 26.64 -53.69
N PRO A 227 55.96 26.98 -54.92
CA PRO A 227 54.60 26.71 -55.40
C PRO A 227 54.46 25.59 -56.45
N GLY A 228 53.21 25.15 -56.69
CA GLY A 228 52.76 24.32 -57.83
C GLY A 228 52.10 23.00 -57.39
N GLU A 229 51.02 22.46 -57.94
CA GLU A 229 50.19 22.70 -59.14
C GLU A 229 48.83 22.00 -58.94
N ASP A 230 47.78 22.57 -59.56
CA ASP A 230 46.53 22.03 -60.15
C ASP A 230 45.65 20.90 -59.50
N PRO A 231 44.31 20.93 -59.70
CA PRO A 231 43.34 20.05 -59.05
C PRO A 231 43.02 18.80 -59.86
N GLY A 232 42.80 17.68 -59.16
CA GLY A 232 42.33 16.42 -59.75
C GLY A 232 41.21 15.81 -58.92
N GLU A 233 40.03 15.71 -59.53
CA GLU A 233 38.86 14.98 -59.04
C GLU A 233 39.14 13.48 -58.86
N GLY A 234 38.47 12.83 -57.90
CA GLY A 234 38.39 11.36 -57.88
C GLY A 234 38.08 10.69 -56.54
N THR A 235 36.80 10.70 -56.15
CA THR A 235 36.05 9.60 -55.49
C THR A 235 36.66 8.81 -54.31
N SER A 236 35.96 8.78 -53.17
CA SER A 236 35.49 7.52 -52.57
C SER A 236 34.47 7.74 -51.45
N ALA A 237 33.43 6.91 -51.49
CA ALA A 237 32.33 6.84 -50.55
C ALA A 237 32.75 6.24 -49.19
N GLY A 238 32.03 6.60 -48.12
CA GLY A 238 32.24 6.01 -46.79
C GLY A 238 31.20 6.44 -45.76
N THR A 239 29.98 5.95 -45.95
CA THR A 239 28.93 5.62 -44.96
C THR A 239 29.15 5.94 -43.47
N GLY A 240 28.14 6.51 -42.81
CA GLY A 240 28.12 6.57 -41.34
C GLY A 240 26.96 7.33 -40.70
N SER A 241 25.74 6.81 -40.85
CA SER A 241 24.51 7.28 -40.23
C SER A 241 24.61 7.57 -38.71
N ARG A 242 23.97 8.65 -38.23
CA ARG A 242 22.84 8.51 -37.29
C ARG A 242 22.07 9.82 -37.09
N ALA A 243 20.77 9.65 -37.17
CA ALA A 243 19.74 10.66 -37.22
C ALA A 243 19.52 11.38 -35.88
N SER A 244 19.33 12.69 -36.00
CA SER A 244 18.60 13.54 -35.07
C SER A 244 17.12 13.42 -35.40
N TYR A 245 16.27 13.09 -34.41
CA TYR A 245 14.84 13.40 -34.50
C TYR A 245 14.48 14.32 -33.34
N SER A 246 14.10 15.52 -33.70
CA SER A 246 13.38 16.48 -32.89
C SER A 246 12.07 16.73 -33.61
N SER A 247 10.98 16.19 -33.07
CA SER A 247 9.64 16.41 -33.61
C SER A 247 8.91 17.39 -32.71
N SER A 248 8.65 18.59 -33.23
CA SER A 248 7.63 19.50 -32.72
C SER A 248 6.62 19.72 -33.85
N SER A 249 5.35 19.49 -33.53
CA SER A 249 4.13 20.17 -34.00
C SER A 249 3.99 20.40 -35.51
N SER A 250 2.89 20.03 -36.17
CA SER A 250 1.56 20.59 -35.93
C SER A 250 0.51 19.90 -36.81
N ASN A 251 -0.72 19.81 -36.29
CA ASN A 251 -2.02 19.93 -36.96
C ASN A 251 -2.23 19.33 -38.37
N THR A 252 -3.27 18.49 -38.48
CA THR A 252 -4.56 18.90 -39.10
C THR A 252 -5.65 17.85 -38.85
N SER A 253 -6.76 18.33 -38.26
CA SER A 253 -8.17 18.04 -38.56
C SER A 253 -8.54 16.81 -39.41
N SER A 254 -9.54 16.04 -38.93
CA SER A 254 -10.91 15.97 -39.49
C SER A 254 -11.67 14.72 -38.98
N SER A 255 -12.89 14.94 -38.45
CA SER A 255 -14.12 14.12 -38.63
C SER A 255 -14.10 12.64 -38.20
N SER A 256 -15.12 11.99 -37.64
CA SER A 256 -16.53 12.29 -37.37
C SER A 256 -17.12 11.02 -36.72
N SER A 257 -18.03 11.23 -35.76
CA SER A 257 -19.26 10.46 -35.50
C SER A 257 -19.27 8.93 -35.65
N SER A 258 -19.48 8.22 -34.53
CA SER A 258 -20.64 7.34 -34.23
C SER A 258 -20.56 6.84 -32.79
#